data_AF-A0A559SRZ1-F1
#
_entry.id   AF-A0A559SRZ1-F1
#
_cell.length_a   1.000
_cell.length_b   1.000
_cell.length_c   1.000
_cell.angle_alpha   90.00
_cell.angle_beta   90.00
_cell.angle_gamma   90.00
#
_symmetry.space_group_name_H-M   'P 1'
#
loop_
_entity.id
_entity.type
_entity.pdbx_description
1 polymer ?
#
loop_
_entity_poly.entity_id
_entity_poly.type
_entity_poly.pdbx_seq_one_letter_code
_entity_poly.pdbx_strand_id
1 'polypeptide(L)'
;MSISLKNLDESKATVVSAMNVAAEVRKAREAVGYSVDDLAVTCGLVTNEIIEIENGENADPAKLRRIAAALQVPPSDFVPL
;
A
#
# COMPACT_ATOMS: atom_id res chain seq x y z
N MET A 1 -31.14 20.02 22.18
CA MET A 1 -30.11 20.73 21.39
C MET A 1 -29.27 19.69 20.69
N SER A 2 -29.40 19.58 19.38
CA SER A 2 -28.81 18.55 18.53
C SER A 2 -27.29 18.74 18.41
N ILE A 3 -26.51 17.73 18.78
CA ILE A 3 -25.08 17.70 18.46
C ILE A 3 -24.92 17.34 16.98
N SER A 4 -24.75 18.35 16.13
CA SER A 4 -24.30 18.16 14.75
C SER A 4 -22.81 17.86 14.75
N LEU A 5 -22.45 16.59 14.60
CA LEU A 5 -21.12 16.16 14.23
C LEU A 5 -21.12 15.92 12.71
N LYS A 6 -20.88 16.98 11.94
CA LYS A 6 -20.69 16.89 10.49
C LYS A 6 -19.30 17.42 10.15
N ASN A 7 -18.51 16.58 9.48
CA ASN A 7 -17.21 16.85 8.86
C ASN A 7 -15.97 16.84 9.77
N LEU A 8 -15.59 15.68 10.29
CA LEU A 8 -14.19 15.44 10.63
C LEU A 8 -13.63 14.37 9.67
N ASP A 9 -12.77 14.86 8.78
CA ASP A 9 -11.58 14.16 8.28
C ASP A 9 -11.74 13.14 7.13
N GLU A 10 -12.11 13.63 5.96
CA GLU A 10 -11.76 12.95 4.70
C GLU A 10 -10.23 12.80 4.53
N SER A 11 -9.43 13.70 5.14
CA SER A 11 -7.96 13.64 5.12
C SER A 11 -7.39 12.45 5.90
N LYS A 12 -7.98 12.06 7.04
CA LYS A 12 -7.59 10.86 7.78
C LYS A 12 -7.97 9.58 7.03
N ALA A 13 -9.06 9.58 6.26
CA ALA A 13 -9.46 8.42 5.48
C ALA A 13 -8.38 8.03 4.44
N THR A 14 -7.76 9.02 3.78
CA THR A 14 -6.68 8.77 2.81
C THR A 14 -5.39 8.25 3.49
N VAL A 15 -4.98 8.82 4.62
CA VAL A 15 -3.77 8.38 5.34
C VAL A 15 -3.97 6.99 5.97
N VAL A 16 -5.15 6.73 6.52
CA VAL A 16 -5.51 5.40 7.06
C VAL A 16 -5.59 4.37 5.92
N SER A 17 -6.13 4.74 4.75
CA SER A 17 -6.12 3.86 3.58
C SER A 17 -4.69 3.57 3.11
N ALA A 18 -3.81 4.56 3.07
CA ALA A 18 -2.41 4.37 2.67
C ALA A 18 -1.66 3.46 3.67
N MET A 19 -1.88 3.63 4.98
CA MET A 19 -1.34 2.73 6.02
C MET A 19 -1.91 1.31 5.90
N ASN A 20 -3.19 1.16 5.57
CA ASN A 20 -3.80 -0.15 5.31
C ASN A 20 -3.19 -0.82 4.08
N VAL A 21 -2.98 -0.08 2.99
CA VAL A 21 -2.33 -0.58 1.77
C VAL A 21 -0.90 -1.01 2.07
N ALA A 22 -0.15 -0.19 2.81
CA ALA A 22 1.22 -0.50 3.22
C ALA A 22 1.31 -1.81 4.01
N ALA A 23 0.39 -2.01 4.97
CA ALA A 23 0.29 -3.23 5.75
C ALA A 23 -0.09 -4.45 4.88
N GLU A 24 -1.03 -4.29 3.93
CA GLU A 24 -1.43 -5.37 3.03
C GLU A 24 -0.32 -5.74 2.04
N VAL A 25 0.43 -4.78 1.50
CA VAL A 25 1.62 -5.05 0.67
C VAL A 25 2.64 -5.90 1.44
N ARG A 26 2.96 -5.49 2.67
CA ARG A 26 3.89 -6.22 3.53
C ARG A 26 3.42 -7.65 3.79
N LYS A 27 2.14 -7.79 4.13
CA LYS A 27 1.53 -9.09 4.44
C LYS A 27 1.46 -9.99 3.21
N ALA A 28 1.15 -9.44 2.03
CA ALA A 28 1.15 -10.19 0.77
C ALA A 28 2.58 -10.64 0.41
N ARG A 29 3.59 -9.78 0.60
CA ARG A 29 5.00 -10.13 0.43
C ARG A 29 5.42 -11.27 1.37
N GLU A 30 5.10 -11.15 2.66
CA GLU A 30 5.39 -12.18 3.67
C GLU A 30 4.65 -13.50 3.38
N ALA A 31 3.42 -13.44 2.87
CA ALA A 31 2.64 -14.62 2.47
C ALA A 31 3.25 -15.37 1.28
N VAL A 32 3.85 -14.65 0.32
CA VAL A 32 4.61 -15.23 -0.79
C VAL A 32 5.98 -15.75 -0.33
N GLY A 33 6.49 -15.25 0.79
CA GLY A 33 7.81 -15.61 1.32
C GLY A 33 8.96 -14.81 0.69
N TYR A 34 8.66 -13.64 0.11
CA TYR A 34 9.66 -12.76 -0.49
C TYR A 34 10.30 -11.82 0.54
N SER A 35 11.61 -11.60 0.42
CA SER A 35 12.26 -10.46 1.05
C SER A 35 11.92 -9.17 0.30
N VAL A 36 12.19 -8.03 0.92
CA VAL A 36 12.03 -6.71 0.30
C VAL A 36 12.88 -6.62 -0.98
N ASP A 37 14.10 -7.16 -0.96
CA ASP A 37 14.98 -7.24 -2.13
C ASP A 37 14.41 -8.16 -3.21
N ASP A 38 13.87 -9.33 -2.87
CA ASP A 38 13.28 -10.25 -3.84
C ASP A 38 12.08 -9.61 -4.53
N LEU A 39 11.22 -8.93 -3.76
CA LEU A 39 10.09 -8.20 -4.29
C LEU A 39 10.56 -7.08 -5.21
N ALA A 40 11.53 -6.27 -4.78
CA ALA A 40 12.12 -5.18 -5.55
C ALA A 40 12.65 -5.66 -6.93
N VAL A 41 13.42 -6.75 -6.94
CA VAL A 41 13.93 -7.37 -8.17
C VAL A 41 12.79 -7.86 -9.07
N THR A 42 11.76 -8.49 -8.49
CA THR A 42 10.64 -9.07 -9.23
C THR A 42 9.75 -8.00 -9.88
N CYS A 43 9.48 -6.90 -9.17
CA CYS A 43 8.63 -5.81 -9.67
C CYS A 43 9.42 -4.71 -10.41
N GLY A 44 10.75 -4.77 -10.39
CA GLY A 44 11.63 -3.78 -11.01
C GLY A 44 11.66 -2.43 -10.27
N LEU A 45 11.45 -2.45 -8.96
CA LEU A 45 11.56 -1.27 -8.08
C LEU A 45 12.86 -1.35 -7.28
N VAL A 46 13.23 -0.25 -6.62
CA VAL A 46 14.36 -0.26 -5.68
C VAL A 46 13.89 -0.70 -4.28
N THR A 47 14.74 -1.40 -3.54
CA THR A 47 14.44 -1.89 -2.18
C THR A 47 13.95 -0.76 -1.26
N ASN A 48 14.53 0.44 -1.37
CA ASN A 48 14.09 1.61 -0.60
C ASN A 48 12.65 2.04 -0.94
N GLU A 49 12.24 1.95 -2.21
CA GLU A 49 10.87 2.29 -2.61
C GLU A 49 9.86 1.31 -2.00
N ILE A 50 10.19 0.02 -1.92
CA ILE A 50 9.34 -0.97 -1.24
C ILE A 50 9.21 -0.61 0.25
N ILE A 51 10.30 -0.23 0.91
CA ILE A 51 10.29 0.18 2.33
C ILE A 51 9.43 1.42 2.53
N GLU A 52 9.57 2.44 1.67
CA GLU A 52 8.74 3.64 1.74
C GLU A 52 7.25 3.32 1.51
N ILE A 53 6.93 2.39 0.60
CA ILE A 53 5.57 1.91 0.38
C ILE A 53 5.03 1.19 1.63
N GLU A 54 5.81 0.26 2.21
CA GLU A 54 5.43 -0.50 3.41
C GLU A 54 5.36 0.36 4.68
N ASN A 55 6.02 1.52 4.70
CA ASN A 55 5.89 2.52 5.75
C ASN A 55 4.74 3.52 5.49
N GLY A 56 4.10 3.47 4.32
CA GLY A 56 3.07 4.43 3.91
C GLY A 56 3.62 5.83 3.58
N GLU A 57 4.94 5.97 3.42
CA GLU A 57 5.62 7.21 3.08
C GLU A 57 5.52 7.52 1.57
N ASN A 58 5.43 6.48 0.74
CA ASN A 58 5.39 6.60 -0.72
C ASN A 58 4.44 5.59 -1.38
N ALA A 59 3.13 5.77 -1.24
CA ALA A 59 2.11 4.89 -1.82
C ALA A 59 1.73 5.26 -3.26
N ASP A 60 2.69 5.27 -4.17
CA ASP A 60 2.42 5.62 -5.57
C ASP A 60 1.61 4.51 -6.28
N PRO A 61 0.45 4.81 -6.88
CA PRO A 61 -0.41 3.82 -7.51
C PRO A 61 0.27 3.07 -8.67
N ALA A 62 1.24 3.67 -9.35
CA ALA A 62 2.00 2.99 -10.40
C ALA A 62 2.98 1.94 -9.84
N LYS A 63 3.53 2.17 -8.64
CA LYS A 63 4.39 1.21 -7.94
C LYS A 63 3.55 0.10 -7.32
N LEU A 64 2.43 0.44 -6.67
CA LEU A 64 1.48 -0.53 -6.12
C LEU A 64 0.95 -1.50 -7.17
N ARG A 65 0.65 -1.03 -8.39
CA ARG A 65 0.27 -1.90 -9.51
C ARG A 65 1.37 -2.87 -9.93
N ARG A 66 2.64 -2.46 -9.90
CA ARG A 66 3.77 -3.35 -10.19
C ARG A 66 3.96 -4.40 -9.10
N ILE A 67 3.83 -4.00 -7.84
CA ILE A 67 3.88 -4.90 -6.69
C ILE A 67 2.73 -5.91 -6.76
N ALA A 68 1.52 -5.46 -7.09
CA ALA A 68 0.35 -6.33 -7.30
C ALA A 68 0.63 -7.40 -8.37
N ALA A 69 1.20 -6.98 -9.51
CA ALA A 69 1.56 -7.90 -10.59
C ALA A 69 2.63 -8.92 -10.16
N ALA A 70 3.65 -8.48 -9.40
CA ALA A 70 4.71 -9.35 -8.90
C ALA A 70 4.21 -10.35 -7.84
N LEU A 71 3.29 -9.94 -6.97
CA LEU A 71 2.66 -10.78 -5.96
C LEU A 71 1.46 -11.59 -6.50
N GLN A 72 1.13 -11.43 -7.80
CA GLN A 72 -0.01 -12.06 -8.46
C GLN A 72 -1.38 -11.77 -7.79
N VAL A 73 -1.52 -10.59 -7.20
CA VAL A 73 -2.76 -10.12 -6.56
C VAL A 73 -3.42 -9.02 -7.40
N PRO A 74 -4.75 -8.85 -7.31
CA PRO A 74 -5.43 -7.79 -8.03
C PRO A 74 -4.98 -6.40 -7.54
N PRO A 75 -4.71 -5.43 -8.42
CA PRO A 75 -4.28 -4.09 -8.00
C PRO A 75 -5.35 -3.33 -7.20
N SER A 76 -6.62 -3.78 -7.26
CA SER A 76 -7.71 -3.25 -6.45
C SER A 76 -7.55 -3.51 -4.95
N ASP A 77 -6.72 -4.48 -4.55
CA ASP A 77 -6.38 -4.70 -3.13
C ASP A 77 -5.47 -3.59 -2.58
N PHE A 78 -4.67 -2.95 -3.46
CA PHE A 78 -3.69 -1.96 -3.06
C PHE A 78 -4.05 -0.54 -3.50
N VAL A 79 -4.88 -0.38 -4.52
CA VAL A 79 -5.30 0.93 -5.02
C VAL A 79 -6.82 1.03 -4.89
N PRO A 80 -7.33 1.79 -3.91
CA PRO A 80 -8.76 2.10 -3.88
C PRO A 80 -9.12 2.87 -5.16
N LEU A 81 -10.13 2.36 -5.88
CA LEU A 81 -10.69 2.93 -7.10
C LEU A 81 -11.29 4.32 -6.90
#